data_AF-A0A7S4CT28-F1
#
_entry.id   AF-A0A7S4CT28-F1
#
_cell.length_a   1.000
_cell.length_b   1.000
_cell.length_c   1.000
_cell.angle_alpha   90.00
_cell.angle_beta   90.00
_cell.angle_gamma   90.00
#
_symmetry.space_group_name_H-M   'P 1'
#
loop_
_entity.id
_entity.type
_entity.pdbx_description
1 polymer ?
#
loop_
_entity_poly.entity_id
_entity_poly.type
_entity_poly.pdbx_seq_one_letter_code
_entity_poly.pdbx_strand_id
1 'polypeptide(L)'
;VHTFAVCIACFADAGSGLEGRTLHAALEVSGGAEQRTTTRRHCDGCTVWDEALVVALAPDGILAVRVRDTAAPGAGLVGFATLDTPAVAAAARSSAPFWRSLISASGRAAGELLLRVTDSESPLAAALGTYERRVAYTDGGPLAAWPVSRAARARSASPTGAVRAASPTR
;
A
#
# COMPACT_ATOMS: atom_id res chain seq x y z
N VAL A 1 -1.53 21.14 13.63
CA VAL A 1 -1.48 20.38 12.36
C VAL A 1 -0.10 19.78 12.26
N HIS A 2 0.02 18.49 11.96
CA HIS A 2 1.29 17.78 11.79
C HIS A 2 1.45 17.37 10.33
N THR A 3 2.64 17.53 9.78
CA THR A 3 2.93 17.24 8.38
C THR A 3 3.78 15.98 8.27
N PHE A 4 3.29 15.00 7.53
CA PHE A 4 3.92 13.69 7.34
C PHE A 4 4.24 13.45 5.87
N ALA A 5 5.35 12.78 5.60
CA ALA A 5 5.62 12.16 4.31
C ALA A 5 5.22 10.67 4.38
N VAL A 6 4.31 10.27 3.49
CA VAL A 6 3.78 8.91 3.39
C VAL A 6 4.25 8.31 2.08
N CYS A 7 5.19 7.38 2.17
CA CYS A 7 5.65 6.58 1.03
C CYS A 7 4.68 5.41 0.81
N ILE A 8 4.17 5.32 -0.42
CA ILE A 8 3.34 4.22 -0.91
C ILE A 8 4.21 3.36 -1.81
N ALA A 9 4.68 2.24 -1.29
CA ALA A 9 5.61 1.38 -2.01
C ALA A 9 4.89 0.54 -3.05
N CYS A 10 3.96 -0.32 -2.60
CA CYS A 10 3.26 -1.22 -3.49
C CYS A 10 1.87 -1.62 -2.98
N PHE A 11 1.03 -2.09 -3.90
CA PHE A 11 -0.25 -2.72 -3.67
C PHE A 11 -0.21 -4.17 -4.13
N ALA A 12 -0.50 -5.11 -3.24
CA ALA A 12 -0.69 -6.53 -3.55
C ALA A 12 -2.19 -6.84 -3.64
N ASP A 13 -2.64 -7.35 -4.78
CA ASP A 13 -4.04 -7.69 -5.03
C ASP A 13 -4.43 -8.96 -4.26
N ALA A 14 -5.64 -8.99 -3.69
CA ALA A 14 -6.24 -10.17 -3.08
C ALA A 14 -6.78 -11.20 -4.11
N GLY A 15 -6.43 -11.05 -5.40
CA GLY A 15 -6.94 -11.86 -6.50
C GLY A 15 -8.24 -11.33 -7.11
N SER A 16 -8.43 -10.00 -7.09
CA SER A 16 -9.62 -9.33 -7.62
C SER A 16 -9.63 -9.19 -9.15
N GLY A 17 -8.58 -9.66 -9.84
CA GLY A 17 -8.53 -9.73 -11.30
C GLY A 17 -8.08 -8.41 -11.94
N LEU A 18 -7.16 -7.70 -11.28
CA LEU A 18 -6.66 -6.39 -11.72
C LEU A 18 -5.49 -6.49 -12.70
N GLU A 19 -5.14 -7.69 -13.16
CA GLU A 19 -3.99 -7.89 -14.03
C GLU A 19 -4.09 -7.06 -15.32
N GLY A 20 -3.03 -6.32 -15.62
CA GLY A 20 -2.92 -5.44 -16.77
C GLY A 20 -3.68 -4.11 -16.65
N ARG A 21 -4.43 -3.87 -15.56
CA ARG A 21 -5.13 -2.61 -15.29
C ARG A 21 -4.15 -1.50 -14.90
N THR A 22 -4.56 -0.26 -15.08
CA THR A 22 -3.76 0.91 -14.69
C THR A 22 -4.33 1.51 -13.41
N LEU A 23 -3.52 1.52 -12.35
CA LEU A 23 -3.92 1.92 -11.02
C LEU A 23 -3.14 3.16 -10.55
N HIS A 24 -3.71 3.92 -9.64
CA HIS A 24 -2.97 4.86 -8.79
C HIS A 24 -3.40 4.70 -7.33
N ALA A 25 -2.53 5.09 -6.42
CA ALA A 25 -2.88 5.26 -5.02
C ALA A 25 -3.17 6.74 -4.75
N ALA A 26 -4.04 6.99 -3.78
CA ALA A 26 -4.41 8.32 -3.36
C ALA A 26 -4.50 8.43 -1.84
N LEU A 27 -4.11 9.59 -1.33
CA LEU A 27 -4.25 10.00 0.06
C LEU A 27 -5.27 11.14 0.13
N GLU A 28 -6.29 10.97 0.97
CA GLU A 28 -7.30 11.99 1.23
C GLU A 28 -7.35 12.26 2.72
N VAL A 29 -7.20 13.53 3.09
CA VAL A 29 -7.38 14.01 4.46
C VAL A 29 -8.82 14.47 4.61
N SER A 30 -9.49 14.17 5.73
CA SER A 30 -10.84 14.67 6.00
C SER A 30 -10.93 16.19 5.80
N GLY A 31 -11.75 16.63 4.82
CA GLY A 31 -11.92 18.05 4.48
C GLY A 31 -10.79 18.66 3.65
N GLY A 32 -9.81 17.87 3.22
CA GLY A 32 -8.66 18.30 2.43
C GLY A 32 -8.69 17.82 0.96
N ALA A 33 -7.71 18.27 0.18
CA ALA A 33 -7.53 17.82 -1.19
C ALA A 33 -6.93 16.41 -1.27
N GLU A 34 -7.35 15.63 -2.28
CA GLU A 34 -6.76 14.33 -2.60
C GLU A 34 -5.38 14.54 -3.24
N GLN A 35 -4.36 13.85 -2.73
CA GLN A 35 -3.05 13.71 -3.38
C GLN A 35 -2.93 12.32 -3.96
N ARG A 36 -2.27 12.18 -5.11
CA ARG A 36 -2.20 10.91 -5.84
C ARG A 36 -0.79 10.62 -6.32
N THR A 37 -0.46 9.33 -6.38
CA THR A 37 0.75 8.84 -7.04
C THR A 37 0.61 8.94 -8.55
N THR A 38 1.70 8.69 -9.28
CA THR A 38 1.62 8.38 -10.71
C THR A 38 0.78 7.13 -10.95
N THR A 39 0.25 7.03 -12.17
CA THR A 39 -0.49 5.85 -12.60
C THR A 39 0.50 4.78 -13.05
N ARG A 40 0.26 3.53 -12.63
CA ARG A 40 1.14 2.39 -12.90
C ARG A 40 0.31 1.18 -13.30
N ARG A 41 0.86 0.35 -14.17
CA ARG A 41 0.23 -0.90 -14.57
C ARG A 41 0.35 -1.93 -13.43
N HIS A 42 -0.73 -2.65 -13.17
CA HIS A 42 -0.75 -3.79 -12.26
C HIS A 42 -0.28 -5.04 -13.01
N CYS A 43 0.78 -5.66 -12.49
CA CYS A 43 1.41 -6.84 -13.10
C CYS A 43 1.83 -7.82 -12.00
N ASP A 44 1.74 -9.12 -12.28
CA ASP A 44 2.17 -10.19 -11.35
C ASP A 44 1.51 -10.09 -9.96
N GLY A 45 0.25 -9.63 -9.91
CA GLY A 45 -0.49 -9.44 -8.66
C GLY A 45 -0.04 -8.24 -7.83
N CYS A 46 0.78 -7.32 -8.38
CA CYS A 46 1.30 -6.17 -7.68
C CYS A 46 1.31 -4.88 -8.53
N THR A 47 1.14 -3.72 -7.88
CA THR A 47 1.49 -2.42 -8.46
C THR A 47 2.54 -1.76 -7.59
N VAL A 48 3.65 -1.29 -8.18
CA VAL A 48 4.73 -0.61 -7.47
C VAL A 48 4.77 0.86 -7.88
N TRP A 49 4.73 1.76 -6.90
CA TRP A 49 4.88 3.20 -7.09
C TRP A 49 6.20 3.71 -6.51
N ASP A 50 6.48 3.35 -5.25
CA ASP A 50 7.63 3.86 -4.48
C ASP A 50 7.68 5.40 -4.45
N GLU A 51 6.51 6.01 -4.22
CA GLU A 51 6.32 7.46 -4.23
C GLU A 51 5.93 7.98 -2.86
N ALA A 52 6.44 9.16 -2.49
CA ALA A 52 6.11 9.83 -1.26
C ALA A 52 5.16 11.00 -1.49
N LEU A 53 4.05 11.01 -0.74
CA LEU A 53 3.06 12.08 -0.74
C LEU A 53 3.08 12.78 0.62
N VAL A 54 2.93 14.11 0.63
CA VAL A 54 3.06 14.93 1.84
C VAL A 54 1.70 15.39 2.31
N VAL A 55 1.27 14.91 3.48
CA VAL A 55 -0.06 15.20 4.02
C VAL A 55 0.03 15.97 5.33
N ALA A 56 -0.88 16.94 5.51
CA ALA A 56 -1.05 17.68 6.74
C ALA A 56 -2.30 17.19 7.47
N LEU A 57 -2.15 16.71 8.69
CA LEU A 57 -3.23 16.14 9.50
C LEU A 57 -3.50 16.99 10.74
N ALA A 58 -4.79 17.24 11.01
CA ALA A 58 -5.23 17.76 12.31
C ALA A 58 -5.02 16.70 13.42
N PRO A 59 -4.92 17.08 14.70
CA PRO A 59 -4.71 16.14 15.80
C PRO A 59 -5.76 15.02 15.88
N ASP A 60 -6.98 15.30 15.47
CA ASP A 60 -8.16 14.42 15.39
C ASP A 60 -8.53 14.03 13.94
N GLY A 61 -7.63 14.31 13.00
CA GLY A 61 -7.83 14.02 11.58
C GLY A 61 -7.82 12.53 11.24
N ILE A 62 -8.38 12.22 10.08
CA ILE A 62 -8.34 10.88 9.46
C ILE A 62 -7.65 11.00 8.11
N LEU A 63 -6.72 10.09 7.86
CA LEU A 63 -6.09 9.86 6.57
C LEU A 63 -6.77 8.64 5.92
N ALA A 64 -7.45 8.86 4.81
CA ALA A 64 -7.92 7.79 3.95
C ALA A 64 -6.87 7.48 2.88
N VAL A 65 -6.52 6.20 2.75
CA VAL A 65 -5.66 5.68 1.68
C VAL A 65 -6.54 4.88 0.72
N ARG A 66 -6.46 5.17 -0.57
CA ARG A 66 -7.30 4.54 -1.60
C ARG A 66 -6.46 4.02 -2.75
N VAL A 67 -6.87 2.92 -3.35
CA VAL A 67 -6.36 2.45 -4.65
C VAL A 67 -7.49 2.57 -5.66
N ARG A 68 -7.20 3.18 -6.80
CA ARG A 68 -8.18 3.43 -7.85
C ARG A 68 -7.67 2.92 -9.20
N ASP A 69 -8.57 2.32 -9.96
CA ASP A 69 -8.42 1.96 -11.36
C ASP A 69 -8.81 3.15 -12.25
N THR A 70 -7.90 3.55 -13.13
CA THR A 70 -8.09 4.71 -14.02
C THR A 70 -9.03 4.42 -15.20
N ALA A 71 -9.23 3.14 -15.54
CA ALA A 71 -10.02 2.73 -16.70
C ALA A 71 -11.51 2.54 -16.38
N ALA A 72 -11.92 2.63 -15.12
CA ALA A 72 -13.31 2.46 -14.71
C ALA A 72 -14.05 3.82 -14.63
N PRO A 73 -15.09 4.05 -15.46
CA PRO A 73 -15.89 5.27 -15.37
C PRO A 73 -16.63 5.34 -14.02
N GLY A 74 -16.65 6.53 -13.41
CA GLY A 74 -17.61 6.87 -12.35
C GLY A 74 -17.28 6.47 -10.91
N ALA A 75 -16.44 5.46 -10.64
CA ALA A 75 -15.93 5.14 -9.30
C ALA A 75 -14.97 3.94 -9.33
N GLY A 76 -13.81 4.07 -9.96
CA GLY A 76 -12.79 3.01 -10.03
C GLY A 76 -12.15 2.62 -8.69
N LEU A 77 -12.82 2.77 -7.55
CA LEU A 77 -12.28 2.42 -6.25
C LEU A 77 -12.09 0.90 -6.16
N VAL A 78 -10.83 0.47 -6.10
CA VAL A 78 -10.45 -0.93 -5.86
C VAL A 78 -10.60 -1.25 -4.38
N GLY A 79 -10.01 -0.40 -3.53
CA GLY A 79 -10.09 -0.56 -2.09
C GLY A 79 -9.57 0.65 -1.34
N PHE A 80 -9.87 0.70 -0.05
CA PHE A 80 -9.48 1.78 0.84
C PHE A 80 -9.19 1.28 2.25
N ALA A 81 -8.47 2.11 3.01
CA ALA A 81 -8.29 1.99 4.44
C ALA A 81 -8.21 3.38 5.06
N THR A 82 -8.45 3.48 6.36
CA THR A 82 -8.31 4.72 7.11
C THR A 82 -7.31 4.55 8.25
N LEU A 83 -6.64 5.65 8.58
CA LEU A 83 -5.72 5.78 9.70
C LEU A 83 -6.08 7.07 10.44
N ASP A 84 -6.24 7.01 11.76
CA ASP A 84 -6.33 8.22 12.56
C ASP A 84 -4.93 8.86 12.75
N THR A 85 -4.90 10.15 13.06
CA THR A 85 -3.64 10.87 13.29
C THR A 85 -2.74 10.20 14.35
N PRO A 86 -3.23 9.65 15.48
CA PRO A 86 -2.39 8.90 16.43
C PRO A 86 -1.68 7.70 15.80
N ALA A 87 -2.36 6.91 14.96
CA ALA A 87 -1.75 5.79 14.25
C ALA A 87 -0.71 6.25 13.23
N VAL A 88 -0.99 7.34 12.49
CA VAL A 88 -0.02 7.93 11.55
C VAL A 88 1.23 8.40 12.29
N ALA A 89 1.07 9.11 13.41
CA ALA A 89 2.19 9.57 14.24
C ALA A 89 2.99 8.42 14.85
N ALA A 90 2.32 7.33 15.27
CA ALA A 90 3.01 6.13 15.74
C ALA A 90 3.85 5.46 14.65
N ALA A 91 3.32 5.39 13.43
CA ALA A 91 4.06 4.88 12.27
C ALA A 91 5.24 5.81 11.89
N ALA A 92 5.07 7.13 11.97
CA ALA A 92 6.13 8.10 11.71
C ALA A 92 7.34 7.90 12.64
N ARG A 93 7.07 7.72 13.94
CA ARG A 93 8.11 7.50 14.97
C ARG A 93 8.94 6.24 14.74
N SER A 94 8.32 5.15 14.26
CA SER A 94 9.07 3.93 13.95
C SER A 94 9.84 4.05 12.64
N SER A 95 9.33 4.85 11.69
CA SER A 95 9.84 4.96 10.33
C SER A 95 10.00 3.60 9.62
N ALA A 96 9.35 2.55 10.13
CA ALA A 96 9.40 1.21 9.58
C ALA A 96 8.24 1.03 8.57
N PRO A 97 8.48 0.32 7.46
CA PRO A 97 7.41 -0.03 6.54
C PRO A 97 6.42 -1.00 7.21
N PHE A 98 5.13 -0.84 6.93
CA PHE A 98 4.06 -1.68 7.45
C PHE A 98 2.99 -1.95 6.39
N TRP A 99 2.35 -3.11 6.49
CA TRP A 99 1.23 -3.48 5.64
C TRP A 99 -0.08 -2.93 6.19
N ARG A 100 -0.93 -2.45 5.28
CA ARG A 100 -2.29 -2.01 5.56
C ARG A 100 -3.25 -2.72 4.62
N SER A 101 -4.10 -3.57 5.19
CA SER A 101 -5.15 -4.25 4.43
C SER A 101 -6.20 -3.25 3.96
N LEU A 102 -6.64 -3.41 2.71
CA LEU A 102 -7.68 -2.60 2.08
C LEU A 102 -8.98 -3.37 1.98
N ILE A 103 -10.07 -2.64 2.17
CA ILE A 103 -11.43 -3.15 1.95
C ILE A 103 -12.01 -2.51 0.69
N SER A 104 -12.74 -3.30 -0.10
CA SER A 104 -13.46 -2.82 -1.27
C SER A 104 -14.76 -2.14 -0.86
N ALA A 105 -15.45 -1.52 -1.82
CA ALA A 105 -16.78 -0.95 -1.59
C ALA A 105 -17.82 -2.00 -1.13
N SER A 106 -17.62 -3.29 -1.43
CA SER A 106 -18.50 -4.38 -0.98
C SER A 106 -18.12 -4.94 0.40
N GLY A 107 -17.14 -4.34 1.08
CA GLY A 107 -16.65 -4.79 2.39
C GLY A 107 -15.79 -6.06 2.35
N ARG A 108 -15.40 -6.52 1.15
CA ARG A 108 -14.48 -7.65 0.97
C ARG A 108 -13.04 -7.18 1.01
N ALA A 109 -12.11 -8.08 1.30
CA ALA A 109 -10.68 -7.81 1.15
C ALA A 109 -10.37 -7.43 -0.31
N ALA A 110 -9.74 -6.27 -0.52
CA ALA A 110 -9.31 -5.80 -1.83
C ALA A 110 -7.82 -6.10 -2.10
N GLY A 111 -7.01 -6.19 -1.04
CA GLY A 111 -5.58 -6.39 -1.12
C GLY A 111 -4.87 -5.71 0.05
N GLU A 112 -3.56 -5.52 -0.06
CA GLU A 112 -2.75 -4.88 0.97
C GLU A 112 -1.83 -3.82 0.37
N LEU A 113 -1.67 -2.69 1.06
CA LEU A 113 -0.69 -1.65 0.74
C LEU A 113 0.50 -1.72 1.67
N LEU A 114 1.70 -1.62 1.11
CA LEU A 114 2.92 -1.41 1.88
C LEU A 114 3.18 0.09 1.99
N LEU A 115 3.12 0.60 3.22
CA LEU A 115 3.27 2.02 3.52
C LEU A 115 4.48 2.24 4.42
N ARG A 116 5.08 3.42 4.31
CA ARG A 116 6.05 3.94 5.27
C ARG A 116 5.72 5.39 5.57
N VAL A 117 5.65 5.74 6.84
CA VAL A 117 5.36 7.11 7.29
C VAL A 117 6.60 7.67 7.96
N THR A 118 6.87 8.94 7.72
CA THR A 118 7.95 9.71 8.36
C THR A 118 7.46 11.13 8.62
N ASP A 119 8.04 11.82 9.60
CA ASP A 119 7.83 13.26 9.72
C ASP A 119 8.39 13.95 8.47
N SER A 120 7.65 14.92 7.92
CA SER A 120 8.03 15.57 6.65
C SER A 120 9.36 16.34 6.73
N GLU A 121 9.74 16.78 7.92
CA GLU A 121 11.02 17.46 8.19
C GLU A 121 12.17 16.46 8.40
N SER A 122 11.89 15.16 8.42
CA SER A 122 12.91 14.12 8.57
C SER A 122 13.85 14.11 7.35
N PRO A 123 15.17 13.97 7.53
CA PRO A 123 16.11 13.72 6.44
C PRO A 123 15.72 12.51 5.58
N LEU A 124 14.99 11.56 6.17
CA LEU A 124 14.45 10.39 5.49
C LEU A 124 13.33 10.76 4.51
N ALA A 125 12.51 11.77 4.81
CA ALA A 125 11.51 12.30 3.89
C ALA A 125 12.16 12.96 2.67
N ALA A 126 13.26 13.70 2.88
CA ALA A 126 14.08 14.24 1.79
C ALA A 126 14.72 13.12 0.94
N ALA A 127 15.18 12.04 1.60
CA ALA A 127 15.71 10.87 0.91
C ALA A 127 14.65 10.17 0.04
N LEU A 128 13.43 10.01 0.56
CA LEU A 128 12.28 9.44 -0.18
C LEU A 128 11.90 10.31 -1.38
N GLY A 129 11.97 11.64 -1.28
CA GLY A 129 11.81 12.54 -2.43
C GLY A 129 12.91 12.39 -3.50
N THR A 130 14.10 11.92 -3.13
CA THR A 130 15.17 11.55 -4.09
C THR A 130 15.09 10.12 -4.63
N TYR A 131 14.32 9.21 -4.02
CA TYR A 131 14.12 7.83 -4.53
C TYR A 131 13.35 7.82 -5.86
N GLU A 132 12.48 8.81 -6.12
CA GLU A 132 11.84 9.05 -7.42
C GLU A 132 12.84 9.08 -8.60
N ARG A 133 14.10 9.45 -8.35
CA ARG A 133 15.09 9.68 -9.39
C ARG A 133 16.06 8.52 -9.64
N ARG A 134 16.13 7.52 -8.75
CA ARG A 134 17.18 6.47 -8.82
C ARG A 134 16.72 5.08 -9.22
N VAL A 135 15.42 4.76 -9.15
CA VAL A 135 14.92 3.47 -9.65
C VAL A 135 14.47 3.62 -11.11
N ALA A 136 15.43 3.86 -11.99
CA ALA A 136 15.27 3.50 -13.39
C ALA A 136 15.23 1.96 -13.42
N TYR A 137 14.04 1.39 -13.57
CA TYR A 137 13.85 -0.04 -13.77
C TYR A 137 14.45 -0.43 -15.12
N THR A 138 15.76 -0.70 -15.15
CA THR A 138 16.34 -1.56 -16.17
C THR A 138 15.74 -2.95 -16.00
N ASP A 139 15.29 -3.54 -17.10
CA ASP A 139 14.81 -4.92 -17.21
C ASP A 139 15.70 -5.85 -16.37
N GLY A 140 15.23 -6.28 -15.19
CA GLY A 140 15.92 -7.28 -14.36
C GLY A 140 16.19 -7.01 -12.87
N GLY A 141 15.75 -5.92 -12.22
CA GLY A 141 15.81 -5.83 -10.74
C GLY A 141 15.63 -4.42 -10.15
N PRO A 142 14.88 -4.26 -9.02
CA PRO A 142 15.46 -4.31 -7.66
C PRO A 142 14.60 -5.05 -6.61
N LEU A 143 13.66 -5.92 -7.04
CA LEU A 143 12.93 -6.81 -6.13
C LEU A 143 13.84 -7.75 -5.31
N ALA A 144 15.09 -7.97 -5.74
CA ALA A 144 16.06 -8.81 -5.04
C ALA A 144 16.59 -8.20 -3.71
N ALA A 145 16.49 -6.89 -3.52
CA ALA A 145 16.93 -6.23 -2.28
C ALA A 145 15.81 -6.07 -1.24
N TRP A 146 14.57 -6.40 -1.60
CA TRP A 146 13.42 -6.36 -0.69
C TRP A 146 13.05 -7.80 -0.30
N PRO A 147 13.07 -8.18 0.99
CA PRO A 147 12.75 -9.55 1.43
C PRO A 147 11.30 -10.00 1.13
N VAL A 148 10.50 -9.13 0.51
CA VAL A 148 9.07 -9.24 0.30
C VAL A 148 8.71 -10.17 -0.88
N SER A 149 9.55 -10.26 -1.92
CA SER A 149 9.22 -11.02 -3.14
C SER A 149 9.16 -12.53 -2.91
N ARG A 150 9.89 -13.04 -1.92
CA ARG A 150 9.89 -14.47 -1.55
C ARG A 150 8.92 -14.77 -0.41
N ALA A 151 8.83 -13.88 0.59
CA ALA A 151 7.97 -14.07 1.75
C ALA A 151 6.48 -13.87 1.44
N ALA A 152 6.12 -12.94 0.54
CA ALA A 152 4.73 -12.78 0.09
C ALA A 152 4.28 -13.98 -0.76
N ARG A 153 5.15 -14.48 -1.65
CA ARG A 153 4.88 -15.70 -2.44
C ARG A 153 4.74 -16.95 -1.57
N ALA A 154 5.53 -17.06 -0.50
CA ALA A 154 5.49 -18.20 0.42
C ALA A 154 4.23 -18.23 1.31
N ARG A 155 3.62 -17.07 1.63
CA ARG A 155 2.37 -17.02 2.40
C ARG A 155 1.12 -17.24 1.56
N SER A 156 1.17 -16.90 0.27
CA SER A 156 0.06 -17.14 -0.67
C SER A 156 0.07 -18.55 -1.27
N ALA A 157 1.21 -19.26 -1.23
CA ALA A 157 1.36 -20.63 -1.71
C ALA A 157 0.95 -21.71 -0.67
N SER A 158 -0.22 -21.54 -0.04
CA SER A 158 -0.99 -22.57 0.68
C SER A 158 -0.34 -23.29 1.90
N PRO A 159 -1.18 -23.69 2.88
CA PRO A 159 -1.81 -25.00 2.73
C PRO A 159 -3.33 -24.91 2.87
N THR A 160 -4.01 -25.20 1.76
CA THR A 160 -5.12 -26.15 1.77
C THR A 160 -4.94 -27.14 2.91
N GLY A 161 -5.94 -27.20 3.79
CA GLY A 161 -5.95 -28.10 4.92
C GLY A 161 -5.60 -29.52 4.51
N ALA A 162 -4.46 -30.00 4.99
CA ALA A 162 -4.32 -31.39 5.35
C ALA A 162 -5.25 -31.61 6.55
N VAL A 163 -6.54 -31.82 6.29
CA VAL A 163 -7.42 -32.52 7.23
C VAL A 163 -6.90 -33.95 7.27
N ARG A 164 -5.93 -34.21 8.14
CA ARG A 164 -5.67 -35.58 8.58
C ARG A 164 -6.87 -35.99 9.42
N ALA A 165 -7.72 -36.82 8.84
CA ALA A 165 -8.70 -37.58 9.59
C ALA A 165 -7.97 -38.35 10.70
N ALA A 166 -8.13 -37.90 11.95
CA ALA A 166 -7.81 -38.71 13.11
C ALA A 166 -9.05 -39.55 13.40
N SER A 167 -9.06 -40.80 12.93
CA SER A 167 -9.98 -41.82 13.44
C SER A 167 -9.68 -42.04 14.92
N PRO A 168 -10.66 -41.91 15.83
CA PRO A 168 -10.44 -42.29 17.22
C PRO A 168 -10.44 -43.82 17.30
N THR A 169 -9.33 -44.39 17.77
CA THR A 169 -9.26 -45.76 18.26
C THR A 169 -8.87 -45.74 19.73
N ARG A 170 -9.87 -45.70 20.61
CA ARG A 170 -10.12 -46.70 21.67
C ARG A 170 -11.29 -46.28 22.53
#